data_AF-U6D504-F1
#
_entry.id   AF-U6D504-F1
#
_cell.length_a   1.000
_cell.length_b   1.000
_cell.length_c   1.000
_cell.angle_alpha   90.00
_cell.angle_beta   90.00
_cell.angle_gamma   90.00
#
_symmetry.space_group_name_H-M   'P 1'
#
loop_
_entity.id
_entity.type
_entity.pdbx_description
1 polymer ?
#
loop_
_entity_poly.entity_id
_entity_poly.type
_entity_poly.pdbx_seq_one_letter_code
_entity_poly.pdbx_strand_id
1 'polypeptide(L)'
;KEERSWKSQLFSTKSKKEVEVWIGMTVEELARAMEKDIDCVYEALMNTAIDLDSLEAHSHLDEVWIKEVIKKAGMKLKWSKLKQDKVRENKDAVRRPQADPALLT
;
A
#
# COMPACT_ATOMS: atom_id res chain seq x y z
N LYS A 1 -31.02 -18.41 -12.10
CA LYS A 1 -30.68 -17.30 -13.02
C LYS A 1 -30.43 -16.10 -12.12
N GLU A 2 -29.20 -15.97 -11.62
CA GLU A 2 -28.86 -14.97 -10.60
C GLU A 2 -28.42 -13.70 -11.32
N GLU A 3 -29.32 -12.72 -11.33
CA GLU A 3 -29.11 -11.39 -11.91
C GLU A 3 -28.14 -10.61 -11.03
N ARG A 4 -26.84 -10.72 -11.30
CA ARG A 4 -25.83 -9.90 -10.65
C ARG A 4 -25.88 -8.50 -11.27
N SER A 5 -26.67 -7.66 -10.63
CA SER A 5 -26.91 -6.24 -10.91
C SER A 5 -25.63 -5.52 -11.32
N TRP A 6 -25.49 -5.23 -12.61
CA TRP A 6 -24.50 -4.28 -13.13
C TRP A 6 -24.88 -2.88 -12.65
N LYS A 7 -24.37 -2.50 -11.48
CA LYS A 7 -24.39 -1.11 -11.04
C LYS A 7 -23.41 -0.33 -11.92
N SER A 8 -23.99 0.34 -12.90
CA SER A 8 -23.40 1.41 -13.68
C SER A 8 -22.81 2.49 -12.76
N GLN A 9 -21.54 2.36 -12.38
CA GLN A 9 -20.84 3.42 -11.67
C GLN A 9 -20.35 4.46 -12.69
N LEU A 10 -21.29 5.35 -12.98
CA LEU A 10 -21.15 6.61 -13.71
C LEU A 10 -19.88 7.36 -13.24
N PHE A 11 -18.80 7.29 -14.02
CA PHE A 11 -17.57 8.01 -13.67
C PHE A 11 -17.75 9.51 -13.96
N SER A 12 -18.12 10.24 -12.91
CA SER A 12 -18.36 11.67 -12.91
C SER A 12 -17.15 12.45 -13.42
N THR A 13 -17.38 13.25 -14.46
CA THR A 13 -16.39 14.07 -15.15
C THR A 13 -16.00 15.32 -14.35
N LYS A 14 -15.41 15.22 -13.15
CA LYS A 14 -14.87 16.42 -12.45
C LYS A 14 -13.64 16.06 -11.60
N SER A 15 -12.47 16.52 -12.05
CA SER A 15 -11.14 16.41 -11.41
C SER A 15 -10.57 15.00 -11.18
N LYS A 16 -9.28 14.80 -11.46
CA LYS A 16 -8.56 13.56 -11.11
C LYS A 16 -8.63 13.39 -9.59
N LYS A 17 -9.36 12.37 -9.14
CA LYS A 17 -9.50 12.05 -7.71
C LYS A 17 -8.12 11.74 -7.11
N GLU A 18 -7.85 12.32 -5.95
CA GLU A 18 -6.67 12.01 -5.15
C GLU A 18 -6.99 10.83 -4.25
N VAL A 19 -6.16 9.79 -4.31
CA VAL A 19 -6.31 8.57 -3.52
C VAL A 19 -5.19 8.51 -2.52
N GLU A 20 -5.55 8.50 -1.24
CA GLU A 20 -4.61 8.30 -0.15
C GLU A 20 -4.29 6.82 0.00
N VAL A 21 -3.01 6.48 -0.13
CA VAL A 21 -2.52 5.10 0.00
C VAL A 21 -1.30 4.99 0.88
N TRP A 22 -1.09 3.82 1.46
CA TRP A 22 0.08 3.48 2.27
C TRP A 22 0.69 2.16 1.77
N ILE A 23 1.87 1.83 2.27
CA ILE A 23 2.55 0.59 1.87
C ILE A 23 1.94 -0.59 2.63
N GLY A 24 1.74 -1.69 1.92
CA GLY A 24 1.03 -2.85 2.46
C GLY A 24 -0.49 -2.66 2.50
N MET A 25 -1.03 -1.84 1.60
CA MET A 25 -2.47 -1.73 1.42
C MET A 25 -3.00 -3.00 0.74
N THR A 26 -4.16 -3.50 1.17
CA THR A 26 -4.78 -4.67 0.53
C THR A 26 -5.54 -4.31 -0.75
N VAL A 27 -5.83 -5.31 -1.59
CA VAL A 27 -6.61 -5.11 -2.83
C VAL A 27 -7.99 -4.50 -2.52
N GLU A 28 -8.66 -4.99 -1.48
CA GLU A 28 -9.96 -4.48 -1.04
C GLU A 28 -9.89 -3.03 -0.53
N GLU A 29 -8.89 -2.71 0.29
CA GLU A 29 -8.69 -1.36 0.81
C GLU A 29 -8.37 -0.38 -0.30
N LEU A 30 -7.53 -0.79 -1.27
CA LEU A 30 -7.19 0.02 -2.43
C LEU A 30 -8.42 0.33 -3.28
N ALA A 31 -9.24 -0.69 -3.56
CA ALA A 31 -10.51 -0.52 -4.28
C ALA A 31 -11.44 0.47 -3.55
N ARG A 32 -11.56 0.32 -2.22
CA ARG A 32 -12.38 1.19 -1.37
C ARG A 32 -11.88 2.63 -1.36
N ALA A 33 -10.57 2.85 -1.27
CA ALA A 33 -9.96 4.17 -1.32
C ALA A 33 -10.18 4.85 -2.68
N MET A 34 -10.19 4.06 -3.75
CA MET A 34 -10.49 4.52 -5.11
C MET A 34 -11.99 4.77 -5.34
N GLU A 35 -12.87 4.33 -4.42
CA GLU A 35 -14.32 4.19 -4.64
C GLU A 35 -14.63 3.45 -5.95
N LYS A 36 -13.93 2.34 -6.16
CA LYS A 36 -14.12 1.44 -7.30
C LYS A 36 -14.32 0.01 -6.83
N ASP A 37 -14.78 -0.84 -7.74
CA ASP A 37 -14.84 -2.28 -7.51
C ASP A 37 -13.45 -2.91 -7.51
N ILE A 38 -13.34 -4.04 -6.81
CA ILE A 38 -12.11 -4.83 -6.69
C ILE A 38 -11.66 -5.33 -8.08
N ASP A 39 -12.61 -5.59 -8.98
CA ASP A 39 -12.34 -5.98 -10.36
C ASP A 39 -11.45 -4.95 -11.09
N CYS A 40 -11.65 -3.64 -10.86
CA CYS A 40 -10.79 -2.61 -11.44
C CYS A 40 -9.33 -2.69 -10.95
N VAL A 41 -9.11 -3.17 -9.72
CA VAL A 41 -7.76 -3.37 -9.19
C VAL A 41 -7.13 -4.60 -9.84
N TYR A 42 -7.86 -5.71 -9.94
CA TYR A 42 -7.39 -6.91 -10.63
C TYR A 42 -7.08 -6.65 -12.10
N GLU A 43 -7.94 -5.93 -12.83
CA GLU A 43 -7.70 -5.52 -14.23
C GLU A 43 -6.40 -4.72 -14.38
N ALA A 44 -6.14 -3.80 -13.44
CA ALA A 44 -4.91 -3.01 -13.45
C ALA A 44 -3.68 -3.87 -13.13
N LEU A 45 -3.82 -4.86 -12.25
CA LEU A 45 -2.77 -5.83 -11.91
C LEU A 45 -2.55 -6.88 -13.01
N MET A 46 -3.55 -7.24 -13.82
CA MET A 46 -3.39 -8.17 -14.97
C MET A 46 -2.39 -7.66 -16.00
N ASN A 47 -2.17 -6.34 -16.06
CA ASN A 47 -1.20 -5.71 -16.94
C ASN A 47 0.23 -5.74 -16.37
N THR A 48 0.45 -6.43 -15.25
CA THR A 48 1.70 -6.45 -14.52
C THR A 48 2.27 -7.86 -14.38
N ALA A 49 3.51 -7.98 -13.91
CA ALA A 49 4.18 -9.26 -13.71
C ALA A 49 3.84 -9.94 -12.36
N ILE A 50 2.78 -9.50 -11.68
CA ILE A 50 2.32 -10.12 -10.44
C ILE A 50 1.58 -11.43 -10.75
N ASP A 51 1.78 -12.43 -9.90
CA ASP A 51 1.01 -13.68 -9.96
C ASP A 51 -0.34 -13.47 -9.28
N LEU A 52 -1.40 -13.33 -10.09
CA LEU A 52 -2.76 -13.13 -9.61
C LEU A 52 -3.39 -14.39 -9.04
N ASP A 53 -2.93 -15.58 -9.45
CA ASP A 53 -3.46 -16.85 -8.96
C ASP A 53 -3.08 -17.08 -7.48
N SER A 54 -2.00 -16.44 -7.02
CA SER A 54 -1.54 -16.44 -5.64
C SER A 54 -2.03 -15.24 -4.82
N LEU A 55 -2.67 -14.25 -5.45
CA LEU A 55 -3.05 -12.99 -4.80
C LEU A 55 -4.47 -13.07 -4.25
N GLU A 56 -4.61 -12.96 -2.93
CA GLU A 56 -5.92 -12.89 -2.29
C GLU A 56 -6.36 -11.43 -2.08
N ALA A 57 -7.67 -11.18 -1.97
CA ALA A 57 -8.21 -9.82 -1.82
C ALA A 57 -7.68 -9.08 -0.57
N HIS A 58 -7.33 -9.85 0.47
CA HIS A 58 -6.74 -9.36 1.73
C HIS A 58 -5.20 -9.46 1.74
N SER A 59 -4.57 -9.92 0.66
CA SER A 59 -3.12 -9.90 0.51
C SER A 59 -2.63 -8.47 0.36
N HIS A 60 -1.47 -8.21 0.93
CA HIS A 60 -0.87 -6.87 0.94
C HIS A 60 -0.16 -6.65 -0.39
N LEU A 61 -0.41 -5.51 -1.02
CA LEU A 61 0.27 -5.12 -2.25
C LEU A 61 1.53 -4.30 -1.93
N ASP A 62 2.58 -4.59 -2.70
CA ASP A 62 3.79 -3.77 -2.71
C ASP A 62 3.53 -2.37 -3.30
N GLU A 63 4.41 -1.44 -2.93
CA GLU A 63 4.37 -0.04 -3.37
C GLU A 63 4.30 0.09 -4.90
N VAL A 64 5.05 -0.75 -5.61
CA VAL A 64 5.14 -0.77 -7.08
C VAL A 64 3.76 -1.05 -7.69
N TRP A 65 3.03 -2.01 -7.13
CA TRP A 65 1.72 -2.42 -7.61
C TRP A 65 0.65 -1.39 -7.30
N ILE A 66 0.64 -0.86 -6.09
CA ILE A 66 -0.28 0.22 -5.69
C ILE A 66 -0.13 1.43 -6.63
N LYS A 67 1.12 1.80 -6.95
CA LYS A 67 1.41 2.91 -7.87
C LYS A 67 0.93 2.64 -9.29
N GLU A 68 1.13 1.42 -9.80
CA GLU A 68 0.69 1.07 -11.15
C GLU A 68 -0.84 1.04 -11.27
N VAL A 69 -1.53 0.49 -10.26
CA VAL A 69 -3.00 0.49 -10.20
C VAL A 69 -3.57 1.90 -10.26
N ILE A 70 -3.04 2.82 -9.45
CA ILE A 70 -3.51 4.21 -9.41
C ILE A 70 -3.24 4.94 -10.73
N LYS A 71 -2.06 4.70 -11.32
CA LYS A 71 -1.68 5.25 -12.62
C LYS A 71 -2.62 4.76 -13.73
N LYS A 72 -2.95 3.47 -13.75
CA LYS A 72 -3.91 2.86 -14.69
C LYS A 72 -5.32 3.39 -14.50
N ALA A 73 -5.72 3.62 -13.25
CA ALA A 73 -7.02 4.20 -12.93
C ALA A 73 -7.14 5.71 -13.24
N GLY A 74 -6.06 6.36 -13.70
CA GLY A 74 -6.06 7.78 -14.06
C GLY A 74 -6.19 8.73 -12.86
N MET A 75 -5.91 8.23 -11.65
CA MET A 75 -6.04 8.96 -10.39
C MET A 75 -4.70 9.56 -9.95
N LYS A 76 -4.75 10.48 -8.99
CA LYS A 76 -3.56 11.04 -8.36
C LYS A 76 -3.21 10.24 -7.11
N LEU A 77 -1.98 9.75 -7.06
CA LEU A 77 -1.40 9.08 -5.90
C LEU A 77 -1.04 10.09 -4.83
N LYS A 78 -1.56 9.91 -3.61
CA LYS A 78 -1.13 10.64 -2.43
C LYS A 78 -0.66 9.64 -1.38
N TRP A 79 0.65 9.58 -1.13
CA TRP A 79 1.18 8.72 -0.07
C TRP A 79 0.77 9.25 1.30
N SER A 80 -0.03 8.48 2.02
CA SER A 80 -0.33 8.71 3.43
C SER A 80 0.86 8.27 4.28
N LYS A 81 1.23 9.08 5.26
CA LYS A 81 2.35 8.83 6.17
C LYS A 81 1.99 7.73 7.19
N LEU A 82 1.62 6.53 6.75
CA LEU A 82 1.45 5.39 7.66
C LEU A 82 2.71 4.53 7.65
N LYS A 83 3.63 4.89 8.55
CA LYS A 83 4.67 4.03 9.16
C LYS A 83 5.55 3.20 8.21
N GLN A 84 6.34 3.83 7.35
CA GLN A 84 7.57 3.19 6.85
C GLN A 84 8.69 3.12 7.90
N ASP A 85 8.49 3.66 9.10
CA ASP A 85 9.54 3.71 10.10
C ASP A 85 9.29 2.72 11.24
N LYS A 86 9.63 1.45 10.99
CA LYS A 86 10.13 0.56 12.03
C LYS A 86 11.64 0.42 11.89
N VAL A 87 12.40 1.49 11.69
CA VAL A 87 13.80 1.48 12.13
C VAL A 87 13.74 1.64 13.65
N ARG A 88 13.59 0.50 14.34
CA ARG A 88 13.69 0.40 15.79
C ARG A 88 15.00 1.08 16.21
N GLU A 89 14.92 2.30 16.73
CA GLU A 89 16.05 2.97 17.35
C GLU A 89 16.56 2.02 18.43
N ASN A 90 17.74 1.44 18.23
CA ASN A 90 18.36 0.54 19.19
C ASN A 90 18.80 1.39 20.38
N LYS A 91 17.88 1.58 21.34
CA LYS A 91 18.11 2.28 22.61
C LYS A 91 19.00 1.48 23.59
N ASP A 92 19.66 0.41 23.13
CA ASP A 92 20.45 -0.51 23.97
C ASP A 92 21.97 -0.23 23.91
N ALA A 93 22.43 0.67 23.02
CA ALA A 93 23.83 1.05 22.94
C ALA A 93 24.19 2.17 23.94
N VAL A 94 24.24 1.86 25.24
CA VAL A 94 24.92 2.74 26.21
C VAL A 94 26.43 2.54 26.06
N ARG A 95 27.17 3.62 25.74
CA ARG A 95 28.63 3.62 25.74
C ARG A 95 29.11 3.20 27.12
N ARG A 96 29.79 2.04 27.23
CA ARG A 96 30.39 1.60 28.50
C ARG A 96 31.29 2.72 29.03
N PRO A 97 31.18 3.12 30.31
CA PRO A 97 32.13 4.06 30.89
C PRO A 97 33.55 3.52 30.75
N GLN A 98 34.51 4.43 30.53
CA GLN A 98 35.91 4.09 30.37
C GLN A 98 36.39 3.40 31.67
N ALA A 99 37.12 2.29 31.55
CA ALA A 99 37.63 1.56 32.70
C ALA A 99 38.53 2.47 33.55
N ASP A 100 38.36 2.42 34.86
CA ASP A 100 39.14 3.21 35.81
C ASP A 100 40.62 2.75 35.77
N PRO A 101 41.57 3.64 35.41
CA PRO A 101 42.98 3.29 35.31
C PRO A 101 43.60 2.91 36.67
N ALA A 102 42.95 3.20 37.81
CA ALA A 102 43.42 2.81 39.14
C ALA A 102 43.28 1.30 39.43
N LEU A 103 42.54 0.54 38.61
CA LEU A 103 42.34 -0.91 38.77
C LEU A 103 43.38 -1.75 38.02
N LEU A 104 44.41 -1.12 37.44
CA LEU A 104 45.49 -1.78 36.69
C LEU A 104 46.81 -1.82 37.47
N THR A 105 46.80 -1.54 38.78
CA THR A 105 47.99 -1.55 39.65
C THR A 105 47.91 -2.65 40.70
#